data_AF-A0A2N0M619-F1
#
_entry.id   AF-A0A2N0M619-F1
#
_cell.length_a   1.000
_cell.length_b   1.000
_cell.length_c   1.000
_cell.angle_alpha   90.00
_cell.angle_beta   90.00
_cell.angle_gamma   90.00
#
_symmetry.space_group_name_H-M   'P 1'
#
loop_
_entity.id
_entity.type
_entity.pdbx_description
1 polymer ?
#
loop_
_entity_poly.entity_id
_entity_poly.type
_entity_poly.pdbx_seq_one_letter_code
_entity_poly.pdbx_strand_id
1 'polypeptide(L)'
;MKTAISLPEPLFRAAERLAKQMGLSRSVLFQRALQTYLREHQDAGVTHALNRLYAQEMAQVGLDPILERWQQSSLPQNEWS
;
A
#
# COMPACT_ATOMS: atom_id res chain seq x y z
N MET A 1 4.38 -22.62 -1.33
CA MET A 1 3.08 -23.31 -1.17
C MET A 1 2.43 -23.54 -2.53
N LYS A 2 1.53 -24.51 -2.67
CA LYS A 2 0.72 -24.73 -3.88
C LYS A 2 -0.72 -24.35 -3.58
N THR A 3 -1.34 -23.56 -4.44
CA THR A 3 -2.74 -23.14 -4.31
C THR A 3 -3.42 -23.38 -5.65
N ALA A 4 -4.69 -23.79 -5.61
CA ALA A 4 -5.54 -23.83 -6.80
C ALA A 4 -6.37 -22.55 -6.83
N ILE A 5 -6.40 -21.87 -7.98
CA ILE A 5 -7.19 -20.65 -8.18
C ILE A 5 -8.16 -20.88 -9.33
N SER A 6 -9.39 -20.42 -9.17
CA SER A 6 -10.38 -20.39 -10.25
C SER A 6 -10.13 -19.15 -11.11
N LEU A 7 -10.06 -19.32 -12.42
CA LEU A 7 -9.83 -18.24 -13.39
C LEU A 7 -10.89 -18.30 -14.48
N PRO A 8 -11.41 -17.16 -14.97
CA PRO A 8 -12.21 -17.13 -16.18
C PRO A 8 -11.44 -17.72 -17.36
N GLU A 9 -12.12 -18.53 -18.18
CA GLU A 9 -11.52 -19.19 -19.36
C GLU A 9 -10.77 -18.21 -20.29
N PRO A 10 -11.30 -17.01 -20.62
CA PRO A 10 -10.59 -16.07 -21.48
C PRO A 10 -9.26 -15.60 -20.89
N LEU A 11 -9.21 -15.39 -19.57
CA LEU A 11 -8.02 -14.95 -18.86
C LEU A 11 -6.96 -16.06 -18.83
N PHE A 12 -7.38 -17.30 -18.56
CA PHE A 12 -6.49 -18.45 -18.58
C PHE A 12 -5.86 -18.65 -19.97
N ARG A 13 -6.66 -18.57 -21.04
CA ARG A 13 -6.17 -18.68 -22.42
C ARG A 13 -5.19 -17.57 -22.79
N ALA A 14 -5.43 -16.34 -22.33
CA ALA A 14 -4.52 -15.21 -22.57
C ALA A 14 -3.18 -15.44 -21.86
N ALA A 15 -3.20 -15.87 -20.60
CA ALA A 15 -1.99 -16.21 -19.84
C ALA A 15 -1.19 -17.33 -20.52
N GLU A 16 -1.85 -18.40 -21.01
CA GLU A 16 -1.18 -19.51 -21.70
C GLU A 16 -0.46 -19.06 -22.98
N ARG A 17 -1.11 -18.21 -23.79
CA ARG A 17 -0.48 -17.68 -25.00
C ARG A 17 0.76 -16.85 -24.66
N LEU A 18 0.65 -15.98 -23.65
CA LEU A 18 1.76 -15.13 -23.22
C LEU A 18 2.92 -15.97 -22.66
N ALA A 19 2.63 -16.95 -21.80
CA ALA A 19 3.65 -17.87 -21.28
C ALA A 19 4.40 -18.56 -22.42
N LYS A 20 3.68 -19.08 -23.42
CA LYS A 20 4.28 -19.72 -24.59
C LYS A 20 5.14 -18.75 -25.40
N GLN A 21 4.66 -17.54 -25.66
CA GLN A 21 5.42 -16.51 -26.40
C GLN A 21 6.71 -16.11 -25.67
N MET A 22 6.70 -16.10 -24.34
CA MET A 22 7.86 -15.76 -23.51
C MET A 22 8.75 -16.96 -23.17
N GLY A 23 8.40 -18.19 -23.60
CA GLY A 23 9.11 -19.40 -23.23
C GLY A 23 9.07 -19.71 -21.72
N LEU A 24 8.03 -19.25 -21.02
CA LEU A 24 7.86 -19.43 -19.58
C LEU A 24 6.89 -20.57 -19.28
N SER A 25 7.07 -21.20 -18.12
CA SER A 25 6.03 -22.05 -17.56
C SER A 25 4.88 -21.20 -17.03
N ARG A 26 3.68 -21.80 -16.98
CA ARG A 26 2.49 -21.21 -16.35
C ARG A 26 2.76 -20.66 -14.96
N SER A 27 3.38 -21.47 -14.10
CA SER A 27 3.63 -21.08 -12.71
C SER A 27 4.56 -19.89 -12.62
N VAL A 28 5.58 -19.80 -13.47
CA VAL A 28 6.51 -18.67 -13.51
C VAL A 28 5.81 -17.40 -13.96
N LEU A 29 4.95 -17.48 -14.98
CA LEU A 29 4.17 -16.33 -15.43
C LEU A 29 3.27 -15.79 -14.29
N PHE A 30 2.51 -16.67 -13.63
CA PHE A 30 1.63 -16.27 -12.53
C PHE A 30 2.40 -15.71 -11.33
N GLN A 31 3.55 -16.29 -10.98
CA GLN A 31 4.40 -15.77 -9.91
C GLN A 31 4.91 -14.35 -10.22
N ARG A 32 5.37 -14.11 -11.45
CA ARG A 32 5.82 -12.78 -11.88
C ARG A 32 4.69 -11.76 -11.85
N ALA A 33 3.53 -12.13 -12.40
CA ALA A 33 2.36 -11.25 -12.38
C ALA A 33 1.96 -10.88 -10.94
N LEU A 34 1.92 -11.84 -10.03
CA LEU A 34 1.59 -11.59 -8.62
C LEU A 34 2.64 -10.70 -7.94
N GLN A 35 3.93 -10.93 -8.18
CA GLN A 35 5.00 -10.09 -7.63
C GLN A 35 4.92 -8.65 -8.14
N THR A 36 4.64 -8.45 -9.43
CA THR A 36 4.46 -7.11 -10.01
C THR A 36 3.26 -6.42 -9.39
N TYR A 37 2.11 -7.10 -9.35
CA TYR A 37 0.88 -6.55 -8.80
C TYR A 37 1.04 -6.15 -7.32
N LEU A 38 1.67 -7.01 -6.50
CA LEU A 38 1.93 -6.70 -5.09
C LEU A 38 2.88 -5.51 -4.92
N ARG A 39 3.86 -5.35 -5.81
CA ARG A 39 4.80 -4.22 -5.77
C ARG A 39 4.13 -2.91 -6.15
N GLU A 40 3.29 -2.92 -7.18
CA GLU A 40 2.50 -1.75 -7.60
C GLU A 40 1.56 -1.27 -6.50
N HIS A 41 1.11 -2.18 -5.63
CA HIS A 41 0.20 -1.86 -4.53
C HIS A 41 0.91 -1.70 -3.18
N GLN A 42 2.24 -1.77 -3.13
CA GLN A 42 3.02 -1.60 -1.91
C GLN A 42 3.08 -0.14 -1.42
N ASP A 43 2.92 0.86 -2.31
CA ASP A 43 2.92 2.29 -1.91
C ASP A 43 1.76 2.64 -0.96
N ALA A 44 0.63 1.93 -1.04
CA ALA A 44 -0.43 2.05 -0.04
C ALA A 44 0.03 1.57 1.36
N GLY A 45 0.93 0.58 1.40
CA GLY A 45 1.53 0.06 2.61
C GLY A 45 2.60 0.97 3.20
N VAL A 46 3.38 1.66 2.36
CA VAL A 46 4.42 2.60 2.82
C VAL A 46 3.81 3.79 3.55
N THR A 47 2.80 4.44 2.97
CA THR A 47 2.08 5.53 3.65
C THR A 47 1.45 5.04 4.95
N HIS A 48 0.85 3.85 4.97
CA HIS A 48 0.29 3.28 6.20
C HIS A 48 1.37 2.94 7.24
N ALA A 49 2.53 2.45 6.82
CA ALA A 49 3.67 2.17 7.70
C ALA A 49 4.27 3.46 8.27
N LEU A 50 4.45 4.49 7.44
CA LEU A 50 4.88 5.82 7.86
C LEU A 50 3.87 6.45 8.82
N ASN A 51 2.57 6.38 8.52
CA ASN A 51 1.53 6.85 9.42
C ASN A 51 1.58 6.15 10.78
N ARG A 52 1.84 4.83 10.81
CA ARG A 52 2.02 4.10 12.08
C ARG A 52 3.27 4.51 12.84
N LEU A 53 4.40 4.67 12.15
CA LEU A 53 5.65 5.12 12.75
C LEU A 53 5.50 6.53 13.34
N TYR A 54 4.97 7.48 12.57
CA TYR A 54 4.74 8.84 13.03
C TYR A 54 3.65 8.93 14.10
N ALA A 55 2.60 8.10 14.06
CA ALA A 55 1.63 8.05 15.15
C ALA A 55 2.26 7.59 16.48
N GLN A 56 3.28 6.73 16.43
CA GLN A 56 4.02 6.30 17.61
C GLN A 56 5.04 7.36 18.08
N GLU A 57 5.74 8.02 17.17
CA GLU A 57 6.72 9.07 17.49
C GLU A 57 6.06 10.37 17.97
N MET A 58 4.98 10.81 17.33
CA MET A 58 4.22 12.00 17.75
C MET A 58 3.51 11.82 19.09
N ALA A 59 3.22 10.58 19.50
CA ALA A 59 2.73 10.30 20.85
C ALA A 59 3.81 10.50 21.94
N GLN A 60 5.09 10.51 21.56
CA GLN A 60 6.23 10.71 22.47
C GLN A 60 6.84 12.11 22.35
N VAL A 61 6.73 12.75 21.19
CA VAL A 61 7.20 14.11 20.93
C VAL A 61 5.98 15.04 20.87
N GLY A 62 5.51 15.47 22.04
CA GLY A 62 4.64 16.64 22.10
C GLY A 62 5.37 17.87 21.56
N LEU A 63 4.64 18.80 20.94
CA LEU A 63 5.19 20.13 20.65
C LEU A 63 5.72 20.74 21.95
N ASP A 64 6.77 21.56 21.85
CA ASP A 64 7.22 22.33 23.01
C ASP A 64 6.02 23.09 23.63
N PRO A 65 5.82 23.04 24.95
CA PRO A 65 4.61 23.59 25.60
C PRO A 65 4.39 25.09 25.38
N ILE A 66 5.42 25.85 25.01
CA ILE A 66 5.30 27.26 24.64
C ILE A 66 4.83 27.38 23.20
N LEU A 67 5.43 26.61 22.28
CA LEU A 67 5.06 26.60 20.87
C LEU A 67 3.61 26.12 20.66
N GLU A 68 3.19 25.11 21.41
CA GLU A 68 1.82 24.60 21.38
C GLU A 68 0.80 25.68 21.77
N ARG A 69 1.08 26.46 22.82
CA ARG A 69 0.23 27.58 23.25
C ARG A 69 0.14 28.67 22.19
N TRP A 70 1.26 29.00 21.56
CA TRP A 70 1.31 30.03 20.52
C TRP A 70 0.51 29.58 19.28
N GLN A 71 0.62 28.31 18.90
CA GLN A 71 -0.13 27.74 17.80
C GLN A 71 -1.64 27.73 18.08
N GLN A 72 -2.06 27.31 19.28
CA GLN A 72 -3.47 27.35 19.68
C GLN A 72 -4.02 28.78 19.70
N SER A 73 -3.22 29.76 20.14
CA SER A 73 -3.62 31.17 20.14
C SER A 73 -3.74 31.80 18.74
N SER A 74 -3.19 31.15 17.73
CA SER A 74 -3.26 31.59 16.32
C SER A 74 -4.49 31.06 15.60
N LEU A 75 -5.23 30.11 16.19
CA LEU A 75 -6.47 29.62 15.62
C LEU A 75 -7.58 30.65 15.86
N PRO A 76 -8.33 31.06 14.82
CA PRO A 76 -9.48 31.93 15.01
C PRO A 76 -10.52 31.21 15.85
N GLN A 77 -11.06 31.88 16.88
CA GLN A 77 -12.29 31.42 17.52
C GLN A 77 -13.41 31.50 16.49
N ASN A 78 -13.71 30.39 15.81
CA ASN A 78 -14.89 30.28 14.98
C ASN A 78 -15.92 29.36 15.61
N GLU A 79 -17.18 29.70 15.35
CA GLU A 79 -18.40 29.34 16.07
C GLU A 79 -18.85 27.87 15.93
N TRP A 80 -17.91 26.93 15.70
CA TRP A 80 -18.21 25.52 15.44
C TRP A 80 -17.60 24.61 16.52
N SER A 81 -17.75 25.00 17.79
CA SER A 81 -17.52 24.13 18.96
C SER A 81 -18.83 23.64 19.53
#